data_AF-A0AAD7RA25-F1
#
_entry.id   AF-A0AAD7RA25-F1
#
_cell.length_a   1.000
_cell.length_b   1.000
_cell.length_c   1.000
_cell.angle_alpha   90.00
_cell.angle_beta   90.00
_cell.angle_gamma   90.00
#
_symmetry.space_group_name_H-M   'P 1'
#
loop_
_entity.id
_entity.type
_entity.pdbx_description
1 polymer ?
#
loop_
_entity_poly.entity_id
_entity_poly.type
_entity_poly.pdbx_seq_one_letter_code
_entity_poly.pdbx_strand_id
1 'polypeptide(L)'
;MFTHLVEQIWAVSAVLLDRTVTKPSDARNLELWIEYWRSMEEITPVLKSLEVATTATCGERAVSLSVVYPVVCSLMDEHLLPSEENSISFNTFVNAVRKSLKDQFKPSDRETGAHSALVTSVLDPRHKKLKFIASDIQVAARPLPAGKDTDR
;
A
#
# COMPACT_ATOMS: atom_id res chain seq x y z
N MET A 1 -13.23 6.84 4.55
CA MET A 1 -14.52 6.29 5.03
C MET A 1 -14.38 5.57 6.37
N PHE A 2 -13.63 4.46 6.46
CA PHE A 2 -13.45 3.72 7.73
C PHE A 2 -12.84 4.57 8.85
N THR A 3 -11.86 5.43 8.55
CA THR A 3 -11.30 6.38 9.52
C THR A 3 -12.38 7.20 10.23
N HIS A 4 -13.27 7.83 9.46
CA HIS A 4 -14.36 8.64 10.02
C HIS A 4 -15.39 7.80 10.77
N LEU A 5 -15.66 6.59 10.29
CA LEU A 5 -16.62 5.71 10.94
C LEU A 5 -16.10 5.26 12.32
N VAL A 6 -14.81 4.90 12.41
CA VAL A 6 -14.12 4.58 13.67
C VAL A 6 -14.10 5.79 14.61
N GLU A 7 -13.75 6.99 14.11
CA GLU A 7 -13.77 8.24 14.89
C GLU A 7 -15.15 8.52 15.51
N GLN A 8 -16.21 8.14 14.82
CA GLN A 8 -17.59 8.41 15.22
C GLN A 8 -18.26 7.24 15.98
N ILE A 9 -17.53 6.19 16.36
CA ILE A 9 -18.10 4.99 17.00
C ILE A 9 -19.00 5.32 18.20
N TRP A 10 -18.59 6.27 19.05
CA TRP A 10 -19.35 6.70 20.22
C TRP A 10 -20.59 7.50 19.86
N ALA A 11 -20.50 8.36 18.83
CA ALA A 11 -21.63 9.14 18.35
C ALA A 11 -22.68 8.22 17.72
N VAL A 12 -22.25 7.26 16.89
CA VAL A 12 -23.13 6.24 16.30
C VAL A 12 -23.79 5.41 17.40
N SER A 13 -23.00 4.92 18.36
CA SER A 13 -23.53 4.12 19.48
C SER A 13 -24.53 4.89 20.33
N ALA A 14 -24.26 6.17 20.63
CA ALA A 14 -25.17 7.02 21.39
C ALA A 14 -26.52 7.19 20.69
N VAL A 15 -26.52 7.43 19.37
CA VAL A 15 -27.75 7.57 18.59
C VAL A 15 -28.52 6.25 18.52
N LEU A 16 -27.85 5.11 18.36
CA LEU A 16 -28.50 3.78 18.33
C LEU A 16 -29.11 3.38 19.67
N LEU A 17 -28.50 3.83 20.78
CA LEU A 17 -28.99 3.58 22.14
C LEU A 17 -30.14 4.52 22.54
N ASP A 18 -30.22 5.71 21.94
CA ASP A 18 -31.29 6.68 22.22
C ASP A 18 -32.63 6.22 21.62
N ARG A 19 -33.59 5.89 22.49
CA ARG A 19 -34.93 5.44 22.11
C ARG A 19 -35.85 6.57 21.64
N THR A 20 -35.48 7.82 21.86
CA THR A 20 -36.22 8.97 21.34
C THR A 20 -35.91 9.25 19.88
N VAL A 21 -34.73 8.82 19.42
CA VAL A 21 -34.23 9.03 18.05
C VAL A 21 -34.31 7.75 17.22
N THR A 22 -33.93 6.59 17.79
CA THR A 22 -33.81 5.32 17.05
C THR A 22 -34.76 4.25 17.59
N LYS A 23 -35.56 3.67 16.70
CA LYS A 23 -36.46 2.56 17.05
C LYS A 23 -35.65 1.31 17.40
N PRO A 24 -36.10 0.46 18.34
CA PRO A 24 -35.38 -0.76 18.70
C PRO A 24 -35.14 -1.74 17.55
N SER A 25 -36.05 -1.79 16.57
CA SER A 25 -35.87 -2.59 15.34
C SER A 25 -34.69 -2.09 14.50
N ASP A 26 -34.59 -0.77 14.36
CA ASP A 26 -33.61 -0.11 13.50
C ASP A 26 -32.23 -0.16 14.17
N ALA A 27 -32.19 0.03 15.49
CA ALA A 27 -30.99 -0.14 16.29
C ALA A 27 -30.37 -1.53 16.12
N ARG A 28 -31.17 -2.60 16.24
CA ARG A 28 -30.69 -3.99 16.08
C ARG A 28 -30.16 -4.28 14.67
N ASN A 29 -30.72 -3.62 13.65
CA ASN A 29 -30.30 -3.81 12.26
C ASN A 29 -29.00 -3.05 11.93
N LEU A 30 -28.74 -1.94 12.63
CA LEU A 30 -27.60 -1.04 12.38
C LEU A 30 -26.43 -1.26 13.34
N GLU A 31 -26.67 -1.95 14.45
CA GLU A 31 -25.65 -2.23 15.46
C GLU A 31 -24.57 -3.15 14.89
N LEU A 32 -23.35 -2.60 14.78
CA LEU A 32 -22.17 -3.35 14.42
C LEU A 32 -21.56 -3.95 15.68
N TRP A 33 -21.22 -5.24 15.59
CA TRP A 33 -20.53 -5.95 16.65
C TRP A 33 -19.13 -5.38 16.88
N ILE A 34 -18.63 -5.49 18.12
CA ILE A 34 -17.33 -4.92 18.51
C ILE A 34 -16.16 -5.47 17.67
N GLU A 35 -16.27 -6.71 17.21
CA GLU A 35 -15.28 -7.38 16.36
C GLU A 35 -15.16 -6.70 14.98
N TYR A 36 -16.26 -6.18 14.44
CA TYR A 36 -16.24 -5.44 13.17
C TYR A 36 -15.58 -4.06 13.33
N TRP A 37 -15.84 -3.39 14.45
CA TRP A 37 -15.16 -2.13 14.78
C TRP A 37 -13.65 -2.31 14.87
N ARG A 38 -13.21 -3.33 15.61
CA ARG A 38 -11.80 -3.69 15.73
C ARG A 38 -11.17 -4.06 14.37
N SER A 39 -11.91 -4.78 13.52
CA SER A 39 -11.45 -5.11 12.17
C SER A 39 -11.25 -3.87 11.30
N MET A 40 -12.15 -2.87 11.41
CA MET A 40 -12.02 -1.60 10.69
C MET A 40 -10.83 -0.79 11.20
N GLU A 41 -10.60 -0.74 12.51
CA GLU A 41 -9.43 -0.10 13.11
C GLU A 41 -8.13 -0.71 12.60
N GLU A 42 -8.06 -2.05 12.55
CA GLU A 42 -6.87 -2.78 12.11
C GLU A 42 -6.55 -2.55 10.62
N ILE A 43 -7.58 -2.47 9.75
CA ILE A 43 -7.41 -2.29 8.30
C ILE A 43 -7.14 -0.82 7.92
N THR A 44 -7.56 0.14 8.75
CA THR A 44 -7.47 1.58 8.44
C THR A 44 -6.05 2.07 8.08
N PRO A 45 -4.97 1.70 8.80
CA PRO A 45 -3.61 2.10 8.46
C PRO A 45 -3.17 1.64 7.06
N VAL A 46 -3.58 0.43 6.65
CA VAL A 46 -3.26 -0.12 5.33
C VAL A 46 -4.00 0.65 4.24
N LEU A 47 -5.29 0.93 4.44
CA LEU A 47 -6.08 1.75 3.51
C LEU A 47 -5.50 3.15 3.35
N LYS A 48 -5.03 3.76 4.44
CA LYS A 48 -4.35 5.06 4.39
C LYS A 48 -3.05 5.01 3.58
N SER A 49 -2.28 3.92 3.72
CA SER A 49 -1.05 3.73 2.94
C SER A 49 -1.35 3.61 1.44
N LEU A 50 -2.43 2.89 1.09
CA LEU A 50 -2.92 2.79 -0.29
C LEU A 50 -3.43 4.13 -0.84
N GLU A 51 -4.13 4.91 -0.02
CA GLU A 51 -4.60 6.26 -0.38
C GLU A 51 -3.43 7.19 -0.69
N VAL A 52 -2.40 7.19 0.17
CA VAL A 52 -1.17 7.98 -0.05
C VAL A 52 -0.46 7.54 -1.32
N ALA A 53 -0.28 6.23 -1.54
CA ALA A 53 0.33 5.69 -2.75
C ALA A 53 -0.45 6.09 -4.02
N THR A 54 -1.77 6.05 -3.97
CA THR A 54 -2.64 6.45 -5.08
C THR A 54 -2.55 7.95 -5.32
N THR A 55 -2.59 8.77 -4.28
CA THR A 55 -2.48 10.23 -4.39
C THR A 55 -1.14 10.64 -4.98
N ALA A 56 -0.05 9.98 -4.57
CA ALA A 56 1.28 10.23 -5.10
C ALA A 56 1.40 9.84 -6.59
N THR A 57 0.74 8.76 -7.01
CA THR A 57 0.81 8.23 -8.39
C THR A 57 -0.25 8.79 -9.34
N CYS A 58 -1.27 9.47 -8.82
CA CYS A 58 -2.34 10.12 -9.61
C CYS A 58 -2.27 11.66 -9.62
N GLY A 59 -1.28 12.27 -8.98
CA GLY A 59 -1.16 13.73 -8.90
C GLY A 59 -0.77 14.44 -10.22
N GLU A 60 -1.60 15.36 -10.71
CA GLU A 60 -1.44 15.99 -12.03
C GLU A 60 -0.08 16.68 -12.30
N ARG A 61 0.59 17.19 -11.26
CA ARG A 61 1.80 18.04 -11.42
C ARG A 61 3.13 17.31 -11.27
N ALA A 62 3.13 16.07 -10.77
CA ALA A 62 4.36 15.37 -10.39
C ALA A 62 4.34 13.86 -10.67
N VAL A 63 3.40 13.38 -11.49
CA VAL A 63 3.34 11.96 -11.88
C VAL A 63 4.46 11.65 -12.84
N SER A 64 5.56 11.16 -12.29
CA SER A 64 6.60 10.49 -13.05
C SER A 64 6.35 9.00 -12.99
N LEU A 65 6.31 8.37 -14.17
CA LEU A 65 6.21 6.92 -14.33
C LEU A 65 7.30 6.17 -13.54
N SER A 66 8.41 6.86 -13.23
CA SER A 66 9.52 6.39 -12.40
C SER A 66 9.24 6.20 -10.90
N VAL A 67 8.10 6.68 -10.39
CA VAL A 67 7.73 6.56 -8.98
C VAL A 67 6.85 5.34 -8.72
N VAL A 68 6.25 4.78 -9.77
CA VAL A 68 5.29 3.66 -9.67
C VAL A 68 5.90 2.44 -9.00
N TYR A 69 7.02 1.91 -9.51
CA TYR A 69 7.66 0.72 -8.92
C TYR A 69 8.22 0.98 -7.51
N PRO A 70 8.94 2.09 -7.24
CA PRO A 70 9.38 2.42 -5.89
C PRO A 70 8.25 2.45 -4.86
N VAL A 71 7.11 3.05 -5.22
CA VAL A 71 5.93 3.12 -4.34
C VAL A 71 5.29 1.75 -4.14
N VAL A 72 5.06 0.98 -5.22
CA VAL A 72 4.46 -0.35 -5.12
C VAL A 72 5.34 -1.29 -4.29
N CYS A 73 6.65 -1.30 -4.51
CA CYS A 73 7.57 -2.14 -3.72
C CYS A 73 7.65 -1.69 -2.26
N SER A 74 7.75 -0.39 -1.96
CA SER A 74 7.72 0.11 -0.56
C SER A 74 6.41 -0.26 0.13
N LEU A 75 5.27 -0.13 -0.55
CA LEU A 75 3.98 -0.54 -0.01
C LEU A 75 3.97 -2.05 0.34
N MET A 76 4.52 -2.89 -0.53
CA MET A 76 4.63 -4.32 -0.29
C MET A 76 5.60 -4.66 0.84
N ASP A 77 6.76 -4.02 0.90
CA ASP A 77 7.82 -4.42 1.82
C ASP A 77 7.65 -3.81 3.22
N GLU A 78 6.99 -2.67 3.34
CA GLU A 78 6.89 -1.91 4.60
C GLU A 78 5.46 -1.84 5.16
N HIS A 79 4.44 -1.77 4.31
CA HIS A 79 3.06 -1.47 4.74
C HIS A 79 2.08 -2.65 4.63
N LEU A 80 2.42 -3.68 3.86
CA LEU A 80 1.57 -4.84 3.60
C LEU A 80 2.22 -6.12 4.15
N LEU A 81 2.73 -6.11 5.38
CA LEU A 81 3.33 -7.30 5.99
C LEU A 81 2.30 -8.09 6.79
N PRO A 82 2.01 -9.35 6.44
CA PRO A 82 1.24 -10.21 7.31
C PRO A 82 2.04 -10.49 8.59
N SER A 83 1.35 -10.55 9.73
CA SER A 83 1.94 -10.84 11.03
C SER A 83 1.06 -11.84 11.78
N GLU A 84 1.68 -12.71 12.57
CA GLU A 84 0.99 -13.66 13.45
C GLU A 84 0.18 -12.94 14.56
N GLU A 85 0.49 -11.68 14.84
CA GLU A 85 -0.23 -10.84 15.81
C GLU A 85 -1.54 -10.28 15.25
N ASN A 86 -1.67 -10.22 13.92
CA ASN A 86 -2.81 -9.63 13.24
C ASN A 86 -3.98 -10.62 13.12
N SER A 87 -5.19 -10.10 12.99
CA SER A 87 -6.37 -10.94 12.77
C SER A 87 -6.29 -11.71 11.44
N ILE A 88 -6.96 -12.86 11.40
CA ILE A 88 -7.06 -13.70 10.19
C ILE A 88 -7.68 -12.89 9.03
N SER A 89 -8.70 -12.07 9.32
CA SER A 89 -9.34 -11.21 8.32
C SER A 89 -8.38 -10.15 7.78
N PHE A 90 -7.57 -9.53 8.64
CA PHE A 90 -6.54 -8.57 8.22
C PHE A 90 -5.50 -9.24 7.33
N ASN A 91 -4.95 -10.38 7.75
CA ASN A 91 -3.96 -11.11 6.96
C ASN A 91 -4.51 -11.58 5.62
N THR A 92 -5.78 -12.00 5.58
CA THR A 92 -6.48 -12.36 4.33
C THR A 92 -6.58 -11.16 3.39
N PHE A 93 -6.99 -10.00 3.91
CA PHE A 93 -7.06 -8.75 3.16
C PHE A 93 -5.67 -8.34 2.62
N VAL A 94 -4.66 -8.28 3.49
CA VAL A 94 -3.29 -7.91 3.10
C VAL A 94 -2.76 -8.87 2.04
N ASN A 95 -2.96 -10.18 2.20
CA ASN A 95 -2.52 -11.17 1.21
C ASN A 95 -3.24 -10.99 -0.14
N ALA A 96 -4.54 -10.66 -0.13
CA ALA A 96 -5.27 -10.38 -1.36
C ALA A 96 -4.74 -9.12 -2.07
N VAL A 97 -4.47 -8.04 -1.33
CA VAL A 97 -3.89 -6.80 -1.88
C VAL A 97 -2.49 -7.06 -2.43
N ARG A 98 -1.63 -7.75 -1.68
CA ARG A 98 -0.28 -8.14 -2.13
C ARG A 98 -0.33 -8.95 -3.41
N LYS A 99 -1.24 -9.92 -3.49
CA LYS A 99 -1.42 -10.76 -4.68
C LYS A 99 -1.84 -9.90 -5.88
N SER A 100 -2.83 -9.03 -5.71
CA SER A 100 -3.27 -8.12 -6.77
C SER A 100 -2.13 -7.23 -7.29
N LEU A 101 -1.33 -6.66 -6.39
CA LEU A 101 -0.19 -5.82 -6.76
C LEU A 101 0.91 -6.62 -7.47
N LYS A 102 1.21 -7.83 -7.00
CA LYS A 102 2.18 -8.72 -7.65
C LYS A 102 1.72 -9.12 -9.06
N ASP A 103 0.46 -9.48 -9.22
CA ASP A 103 -0.10 -9.92 -10.50
C ASP A 103 -0.12 -8.75 -11.51
N GLN A 104 -0.42 -7.53 -11.05
CA GLN A 104 -0.50 -6.35 -11.89
C GLN A 104 0.88 -5.78 -12.27
N PHE A 105 1.82 -5.68 -11.33
CA PHE A 105 3.11 -5.00 -11.55
C PHE A 105 4.30 -5.94 -11.78
N LYS A 106 4.14 -7.24 -11.51
CA LYS A 106 5.15 -8.29 -11.72
C LYS A 106 6.59 -7.87 -11.38
N PRO A 107 6.87 -7.32 -10.18
CA PRO A 107 8.17 -6.70 -9.88
C PRO A 107 9.39 -7.63 -9.92
N SER A 108 9.18 -8.95 -9.98
CA SER A 108 10.25 -9.97 -10.03
C SER A 108 10.37 -10.70 -11.36
N ASP A 109 9.56 -10.36 -12.37
CA ASP A 109 9.63 -11.03 -13.67
C ASP A 109 10.82 -10.49 -14.50
N ARG A 110 11.47 -11.33 -15.29
CA ARG A 110 12.59 -10.90 -16.14
C ARG A 110 12.13 -10.16 -17.39
N GLU A 111 10.86 -10.34 -17.79
CA GLU A 111 10.22 -9.54 -18.84
C GLU A 111 9.86 -8.11 -18.37
N THR A 112 10.08 -7.77 -17.10
CA THR A 112 9.81 -6.44 -16.54
C THR A 112 10.64 -5.32 -17.19
N GLY A 113 11.70 -5.66 -17.93
CA GLY A 113 12.39 -4.72 -18.82
C GLY A 113 11.49 -4.13 -19.92
N ALA A 114 10.34 -4.75 -20.21
CA ALA A 114 9.32 -4.22 -21.12
C ALA A 114 8.34 -3.24 -20.45
N HIS A 115 8.28 -3.19 -19.11
CA HIS A 115 7.44 -2.21 -18.42
C HIS A 115 8.14 -0.86 -18.41
N SER A 116 7.62 0.09 -19.19
CA SER A 116 8.12 1.48 -19.25
C SER A 116 8.23 2.11 -17.86
N ALA A 117 7.38 1.71 -16.91
CA ALA A 117 7.46 2.16 -15.52
C ALA A 117 8.69 1.64 -14.77
N LEU A 118 9.12 0.40 -15.00
CA LEU A 118 10.35 -0.09 -14.39
C LEU A 118 11.57 0.63 -14.98
N VAL A 119 11.63 0.71 -16.32
CA VAL A 119 12.76 1.36 -17.02
C VAL A 119 12.92 2.81 -16.58
N THR A 120 11.83 3.57 -16.53
CA THR A 120 11.86 4.95 -16.04
C THR A 120 12.24 5.04 -14.56
N SER A 121 11.82 4.09 -13.73
CA SER A 121 12.22 4.02 -12.31
C SER A 121 13.72 3.76 -12.14
N VAL A 122 14.30 2.91 -12.99
CA VAL A 122 15.75 2.60 -12.99
C VAL A 122 16.57 3.81 -13.45
N LEU A 123 16.08 4.52 -14.46
CA LEU A 123 16.76 5.69 -15.03
C LEU A 123 16.60 6.95 -14.17
N ASP A 124 15.70 6.95 -13.19
CA ASP A 124 15.49 8.09 -12.32
C ASP A 124 16.62 8.23 -11.28
N PRO A 125 17.36 9.36 -11.26
CA PRO A 125 18.46 9.58 -10.33
C PRO A 125 18.05 9.46 -8.86
N ARG A 126 16.78 9.75 -8.52
CA ARG A 126 16.23 9.65 -7.16
C ARG A 126 16.23 8.21 -6.64
N HIS A 127 16.23 7.24 -7.56
CA HIS A 127 16.04 5.82 -7.27
C HIS A 127 17.31 4.98 -7.55
N LYS A 128 18.48 5.61 -7.69
CA LYS A 128 19.79 4.99 -8.02
C LYS A 128 20.22 3.82 -7.12
N LYS A 129 19.66 3.71 -5.92
CA LYS A 129 19.94 2.60 -4.99
C LYS A 129 19.18 1.31 -5.36
N LEU A 130 18.21 1.38 -6.28
CA LEU A 130 17.44 0.25 -6.83
C LEU A 130 16.91 -0.73 -5.78
N LYS A 131 16.59 -0.24 -4.57
CA LYS A 131 16.13 -1.07 -3.43
C LYS A 131 14.89 -1.92 -3.76
N PHE A 132 14.14 -1.53 -4.79
CA PHE A 132 12.90 -2.14 -5.25
C PHE A 132 13.11 -3.26 -6.28
N ILE A 133 14.35 -3.56 -6.69
CA ILE A 133 14.68 -4.59 -7.67
C ILE A 133 15.51 -5.70 -7.00
N ALA A 134 15.36 -6.94 -7.44
CA ALA A 134 16.19 -8.07 -7.04
C ALA A 134 17.70 -7.81 -7.30
N SER A 135 18.53 -8.35 -6.42
CA SER A 135 19.98 -8.10 -6.35
C SER A 135 20.74 -8.43 -7.64
N ASP A 136 20.25 -9.38 -8.45
CA ASP A 136 20.86 -9.79 -9.71
C ASP A 136 20.75 -8.71 -10.80
N ILE A 137 19.60 -8.04 -10.88
CA ILE A 137 19.35 -6.96 -11.84
C ILE A 137 19.99 -5.64 -11.36
N GLN A 138 20.12 -5.41 -10.05
CA GLN A 138 20.83 -4.25 -9.50
C GLN A 138 22.31 -4.19 -9.95
N VAL A 139 22.96 -5.34 -10.10
CA VAL A 139 24.35 -5.43 -10.55
C VAL A 139 24.47 -5.08 -12.04
N ALA A 140 23.52 -5.51 -12.87
CA ALA A 140 23.49 -5.21 -14.30
C ALA A 140 23.13 -3.75 -14.62
N ALA A 141 22.27 -3.13 -13.81
CA ALA A 141 21.83 -1.74 -13.99
C ALA A 141 22.78 -0.71 -13.33
N ARG A 142 23.74 -1.14 -12.51
CA ARG A 142 24.74 -0.24 -11.93
C ARG A 142 25.68 0.22 -13.04
N PRO A 143 25.95 1.53 -13.17
CA PRO A 143 27.00 1.98 -14.08
C PRO A 143 28.31 1.31 -13.68
N LEU A 144 29.01 0.75 -14.67
CA LEU A 144 30.34 0.18 -14.52
C LEU A 144 31.22 1.17 -13.75
N PRO A 145 32.06 0.71 -12.81
CA PRO A 145 32.97 1.59 -12.11
C PRO A 145 33.77 2.37 -13.16
N ALA A 146 33.70 3.69 -13.08
CA ALA A 146 34.51 4.58 -13.91
C ALA A 146 35.93 4.05 -13.86
N GLY A 147 36.49 3.71 -15.03
CA GLY A 147 37.87 3.28 -15.15
C GLY A 147 38.72 4.25 -14.37
N LYS A 148 39.54 3.74 -13.45
CA LYS A 148 40.64 4.53 -12.92
C LYS A 148 41.43 4.96 -14.13
N ASP A 149 41.39 6.24 -14.46
CA ASP A 149 42.33 6.87 -15.36
C ASP A 149 43.72 6.53 -14.84
N THR A 150 44.34 5.54 -15.48
CA THR A 150 45.78 5.37 -15.47
C THR A 150 46.33 6.52 -16.28
N ASP A 151 46.54 7.66 -15.63
CA ASP A 151 47.38 8.71 -16.17
C ASP A 151 48.80 8.55 -15.63
N ARG A 152 49.72 8.54 -16.59
CA ARG A 152 51.17 8.36 -16.50
C ARG A 152 51.86 9.62 -15.98
#